data_AF-A0A4Z1R0D4-F1
#
_entry.id   AF-A0A4Z1R0D4-F1
#
_cell.length_a   1.000
_cell.length_b   1.000
_cell.length_c   1.000
_cell.angle_alpha   90.00
_cell.angle_beta   90.00
_cell.angle_gamma   90.00
#
_symmetry.space_group_name_H-M   'P 1'
#
loop_
_entity.id
_entity.type
_entity.pdbx_description
1 polymer ?
#
loop_
_entity_poly.entity_id
_entity_poly.type
_entity_poly.pdbx_seq_one_letter_code
_entity_poly.pdbx_strand_id
1 'polypeptide(L)'
;MKADILVVGGGLGGVAAALAAAKAGKRVIMTEEYDWIGGQLTSQAVPSDEHTWVEQFGITRSYRALRNGVRQFYRDHYPLTEGARAWGDLNPGGGWVSRICAEPRVSLAVMESMLMPYIGAGRLTVLKPWRPVAADVDGDRVRSVTVRHRDSGAEISISAEYVLDATELGDLLPMTGTEYAKGFEAQSDTGEPSAPAEAQPDNVQAVSICFAIDHVDGDQTIDKPENYDYWRSYQPHFWGGPLLGFTAPNPRTLEHTTRSFTPNPDDDPLLVDADQRKGGGDENLWIFRRIAARKNFAPGFYQSDICLVNWPMIDYMDGTIIDVTEEEKARHLKAAADLSYSVFYWLQTEAPRFDGGQGFRGLRLRGDITGTDHGLAMAPYIRESRRIKPVTRIVEQDLSYTVRGERGAVRYRDSIGIGMYRIDLHPSTGGDNYIDVPSCPFEIPLGALIPERVKNLIPAGKNIGTTHITNGCYRLHPVEWNIGEVAGMLAAHCLENGLTPHQVQEDDKHLHAFQAQLTREGIEIRWPDIAAY
;
A
#
# COMPACT_ATOMS: atom_id res chain seq x y z
N MET A 1 25.26 14.92 -1.99
CA MET A 1 25.16 14.27 -3.32
C MET A 1 24.31 15.13 -4.24
N LYS A 2 24.31 14.89 -5.56
CA LYS A 2 23.47 15.60 -6.53
C LYS A 2 22.85 14.61 -7.52
N ALA A 3 21.57 14.79 -7.82
CA ALA A 3 20.83 14.07 -8.85
C ALA A 3 20.08 15.05 -9.76
N ASP A 4 19.50 14.56 -10.84
CA ASP A 4 18.53 15.34 -11.61
C ASP A 4 17.16 15.25 -10.91
N ILE A 5 16.81 14.07 -10.42
CA ILE A 5 15.59 13.77 -9.65
C ILE A 5 15.96 13.03 -8.36
N LEU A 6 15.41 13.48 -7.23
CA LEU A 6 15.47 12.78 -5.95
C LEU A 6 14.10 12.16 -5.65
N VAL A 7 14.06 10.86 -5.36
CA VAL A 7 12.88 10.16 -4.85
C VAL A 7 13.13 9.82 -3.38
N VAL A 8 12.31 10.34 -2.47
CA VAL A 8 12.43 10.08 -1.03
C VAL A 8 11.34 9.10 -0.62
N GLY A 9 11.72 7.89 -0.23
CA GLY A 9 10.82 6.76 0.01
C GLY A 9 10.91 5.73 -1.11
N GLY A 10 11.05 4.46 -0.74
CA GLY A 10 11.13 3.31 -1.64
C GLY A 10 9.91 2.42 -1.54
N GLY A 11 8.73 2.99 -1.24
CA GLY A 11 7.42 2.33 -1.36
C GLY A 11 7.10 1.93 -2.82
N LEU A 12 5.88 1.46 -3.10
CA LEU A 12 5.52 1.08 -4.46
C LEU A 12 5.59 2.26 -5.42
N GLY A 13 5.04 3.40 -4.99
CA GLY A 13 5.12 4.63 -5.76
C GLY A 13 6.57 5.13 -5.94
N GLY A 14 7.41 5.00 -4.92
CA GLY A 14 8.83 5.36 -4.99
C GLY A 14 9.63 4.52 -5.99
N VAL A 15 9.44 3.20 -5.96
CA VAL A 15 10.06 2.27 -6.93
C VAL A 15 9.59 2.59 -8.35
N ALA A 16 8.29 2.80 -8.55
CA ALA A 16 7.72 3.13 -9.85
C ALA A 16 8.26 4.46 -10.40
N ALA A 17 8.34 5.48 -9.54
CA ALA A 17 8.89 6.80 -9.86
C ALA A 17 10.36 6.73 -10.28
N ALA A 18 11.18 6.04 -9.48
CA ALA A 18 12.61 5.89 -9.75
C ALA A 18 12.85 5.12 -11.06
N LEU A 19 12.09 4.05 -11.29
CA LEU A 19 12.14 3.27 -12.53
C LEU A 19 11.78 4.13 -13.75
N ALA A 20 10.67 4.87 -13.68
CA ALA A 20 10.19 5.71 -14.77
C ALA A 20 11.18 6.83 -15.12
N ALA A 21 11.69 7.54 -14.11
CA ALA A 21 12.67 8.61 -14.28
C ALA A 21 14.01 8.09 -14.84
N ALA A 22 14.50 6.95 -14.36
CA ALA A 22 15.74 6.34 -14.86
C ALA A 22 15.60 5.81 -16.30
N LYS A 23 14.42 5.26 -16.64
CA LYS A 23 14.07 4.85 -18.01
C LYS A 23 14.02 6.04 -18.97
N ALA A 24 13.54 7.19 -18.50
CA ALA A 24 13.61 8.47 -19.22
C ALA A 24 15.03 9.08 -19.27
N GLY A 25 16.05 8.36 -18.81
CA GLY A 25 17.46 8.74 -18.94
C GLY A 25 17.94 9.76 -17.90
N LYS A 26 17.17 10.04 -16.84
CA LYS A 26 17.57 10.93 -15.76
C LYS A 26 18.51 10.22 -14.77
N ARG A 27 19.38 10.98 -14.12
CA ARG A 27 20.13 10.51 -12.96
C ARG A 27 19.25 10.66 -11.72
N VAL A 28 18.97 9.54 -11.08
CA VAL A 28 18.04 9.42 -9.97
C VAL A 28 18.78 8.95 -8.74
N ILE A 29 18.49 9.57 -7.60
CA ILE A 29 18.78 9.00 -6.29
C ILE A 29 17.44 8.65 -5.65
N MET A 30 17.27 7.41 -5.19
CA MET A 30 16.13 6.97 -4.40
C MET A 30 16.60 6.62 -2.98
N THR A 31 15.87 7.04 -1.95
CA THR A 31 16.15 6.68 -0.55
C THR A 31 15.03 5.83 0.03
N GLU A 32 15.34 4.91 0.94
CA GLU A 32 14.37 4.07 1.65
C GLU A 32 14.83 3.87 3.10
N GLU A 33 13.93 4.07 4.07
CA GLU A 33 14.21 3.99 5.51
C GLU A 33 14.45 2.54 5.98
N TYR A 34 13.87 1.56 5.29
CA TYR A 34 14.00 0.14 5.61
C TYR A 34 15.02 -0.58 4.71
N ASP A 35 15.32 -1.84 5.05
CA ASP A 35 16.28 -2.64 4.29
C ASP A 35 15.71 -3.10 2.92
N TRP A 36 14.37 -3.13 2.81
CA TRP A 36 13.62 -3.56 1.63
C TRP A 36 12.86 -2.39 0.99
N ILE A 37 12.90 -2.35 -0.34
CA ILE A 37 12.03 -1.49 -1.17
C ILE A 37 10.74 -2.23 -1.51
N GLY A 38 9.71 -1.48 -1.89
CA GLY A 38 8.42 -1.97 -2.37
C GLY A 38 7.27 -1.80 -1.39
N GLY A 39 7.50 -1.13 -0.24
CA GLY A 39 6.50 -0.74 0.74
C GLY A 39 5.51 -1.86 1.06
N GLN A 40 4.24 -1.64 0.70
CA GLN A 40 3.12 -2.56 0.95
C GLN A 40 3.44 -4.02 0.57
N LEU A 41 3.99 -4.31 -0.62
CA LEU A 41 4.25 -5.70 -1.04
C LEU A 41 5.41 -6.38 -0.30
N THR A 42 6.20 -5.63 0.47
CA THR A 42 7.53 -6.07 0.95
C THR A 42 7.73 -5.76 2.43
N SER A 43 8.31 -4.60 2.75
CA SER A 43 8.67 -4.18 4.11
C SER A 43 7.47 -4.07 5.05
N GLN A 44 6.29 -3.72 4.52
CA GLN A 44 5.03 -3.68 5.28
C GLN A 44 4.27 -5.01 5.25
N ALA A 45 4.70 -5.95 4.40
CA ALA A 45 4.18 -7.30 4.28
C ALA A 45 2.65 -7.34 4.14
N VAL A 46 2.12 -6.75 3.07
CA VAL A 46 0.70 -6.71 2.71
C VAL A 46 0.51 -7.42 1.37
N PRO A 47 -0.38 -8.42 1.25
CA PRO A 47 -0.73 -9.00 -0.04
C PRO A 47 -1.50 -7.97 -0.86
N SER A 48 -1.37 -8.02 -2.18
CA SER A 48 -1.97 -6.99 -3.03
C SER A 48 -3.49 -6.91 -2.87
N ASP A 49 -4.02 -5.69 -2.87
CA ASP A 49 -5.46 -5.39 -2.91
C ASP A 49 -5.75 -4.76 -4.28
N GLU A 50 -6.53 -5.45 -5.12
CA GLU A 50 -6.59 -5.19 -6.56
C GLU A 50 -7.99 -5.42 -7.14
N HIS A 51 -8.30 -4.72 -8.25
CA HIS A 51 -9.62 -4.81 -8.86
C HIS A 51 -9.81 -6.08 -9.70
N THR A 52 -11.07 -6.41 -9.98
CA THR A 52 -11.46 -7.62 -10.70
C THR A 52 -10.92 -7.73 -12.14
N TRP A 53 -10.57 -6.62 -12.79
CA TRP A 53 -10.08 -6.63 -14.18
C TRP A 53 -8.57 -6.63 -14.32
N VAL A 54 -7.83 -6.76 -13.22
CA VAL A 54 -6.38 -6.49 -13.16
C VAL A 54 -5.52 -7.32 -14.13
N GLU A 55 -5.95 -8.52 -14.52
CA GLU A 55 -5.26 -9.33 -15.54
C GLU A 55 -5.56 -8.91 -16.98
N GLN A 56 -6.61 -8.10 -17.19
CA GLN A 56 -7.11 -7.72 -18.50
C GLN A 56 -6.66 -6.30 -18.86
N PHE A 57 -7.01 -5.31 -18.05
CA PHE A 57 -6.73 -3.86 -18.25
C PHE A 57 -6.80 -3.14 -16.90
N GLY A 58 -6.68 -1.81 -16.86
CA GLY A 58 -6.87 -1.03 -15.63
C GLY A 58 -5.62 -0.82 -14.78
N ILE A 59 -4.45 -1.19 -15.31
CA ILE A 59 -3.15 -1.04 -14.65
C ILE A 59 -2.08 -0.62 -15.65
N THR A 60 -1.03 0.03 -15.16
CA THR A 60 0.09 0.43 -16.02
C THR A 60 0.85 -0.77 -16.57
N ARG A 61 1.50 -0.59 -17.72
CA ARG A 61 2.34 -1.62 -18.33
C ARG A 61 3.45 -2.11 -17.39
N SER A 62 4.04 -1.22 -16.61
CA SER A 62 5.14 -1.60 -15.69
C SER A 62 4.63 -2.30 -14.43
N TYR A 63 3.45 -1.94 -13.90
CA TYR A 63 2.83 -2.70 -12.82
C TYR A 63 2.48 -4.13 -13.28
N ARG A 64 1.97 -4.27 -14.52
CA ARG A 64 1.76 -5.58 -15.13
C ARG A 64 3.07 -6.36 -15.29
N ALA A 65 4.16 -5.68 -15.63
CA ALA A 65 5.49 -6.30 -15.70
C ALA A 65 5.97 -6.81 -14.32
N LEU A 66 5.73 -6.07 -13.24
CA LEU A 66 5.99 -6.51 -11.87
C LEU A 66 5.21 -7.80 -11.56
N ARG A 67 3.89 -7.81 -11.77
CA ARG A 67 3.03 -8.99 -11.54
C ARG A 67 3.52 -10.22 -12.32
N ASN A 68 3.80 -10.03 -13.60
CA ASN A 68 4.27 -11.11 -14.47
C ASN A 68 5.66 -11.59 -14.05
N GLY A 69 6.54 -10.68 -13.62
CA GLY A 69 7.85 -11.00 -13.07
C GLY A 69 7.74 -11.87 -11.81
N VAL A 70 6.82 -11.56 -10.89
CA VAL A 70 6.57 -12.39 -9.70
C VAL A 70 6.17 -13.80 -10.10
N ARG A 71 5.19 -13.96 -11.02
CA ARG A 71 4.78 -15.29 -11.50
C ARG A 71 5.92 -16.04 -12.17
N GLN A 72 6.68 -15.35 -13.01
CA GLN A 72 7.79 -15.93 -13.73
C GLN A 72 8.90 -16.38 -12.77
N PHE A 73 9.18 -15.61 -11.71
CA PHE A 73 10.13 -15.98 -10.68
C PHE A 73 9.77 -17.32 -10.01
N TYR A 74 8.49 -17.52 -9.66
CA TYR A 74 8.03 -18.82 -9.14
C TYR A 74 8.20 -19.94 -10.15
N ARG A 75 7.90 -19.71 -11.44
CA ARG A 75 8.10 -20.73 -12.48
C ARG A 75 9.57 -21.09 -12.62
N ASP A 76 10.46 -20.11 -12.61
CA ASP A 76 11.87 -20.34 -12.88
C ASP A 76 12.62 -20.93 -11.68
N HIS A 77 12.23 -20.56 -10.46
CA HIS A 77 13.03 -20.83 -9.27
C HIS A 77 12.37 -21.74 -8.23
N TYR A 78 11.05 -21.96 -8.29
CA TYR A 78 10.34 -22.81 -7.33
C TYR A 78 9.91 -24.13 -7.97
N PRO A 79 9.92 -25.24 -7.20
CA PRO A 79 9.48 -26.54 -7.69
C PRO A 79 7.95 -26.61 -7.69
N LEU A 80 7.30 -25.87 -8.57
CA LEU A 80 5.85 -25.92 -8.76
C LEU A 80 5.38 -27.30 -9.23
N THR A 81 4.16 -27.71 -8.85
CA THR A 81 3.48 -28.84 -9.48
C THR A 81 3.22 -28.56 -10.97
N GLU A 82 2.95 -29.61 -11.76
CA GLU A 82 2.63 -29.45 -13.19
C GLU A 82 1.42 -28.52 -13.41
N GLY A 83 0.36 -28.70 -12.62
CA GLY A 83 -0.85 -27.86 -12.69
C GLY A 83 -0.57 -26.39 -12.35
N ALA A 84 0.14 -26.12 -11.25
CA ALA A 84 0.49 -24.75 -10.87
C ALA A 84 1.43 -24.09 -11.89
N ARG A 85 2.39 -24.83 -12.43
CA ARG A 85 3.30 -24.33 -13.48
C ARG A 85 2.55 -23.96 -14.76
N ALA A 86 1.56 -24.76 -15.15
CA ALA A 86 0.74 -24.55 -16.34
C ALA A 86 -0.34 -23.46 -16.17
N TRP A 87 -0.63 -23.04 -14.93
CA TRP A 87 -1.60 -21.99 -14.67
C TRP A 87 -1.07 -20.63 -15.13
N GLY A 88 -1.70 -20.05 -16.17
CA GLY A 88 -1.29 -18.79 -16.79
C GLY A 88 -1.23 -17.62 -15.79
N ASP A 89 -2.30 -17.46 -15.01
CA ASP A 89 -2.42 -16.41 -13.98
C ASP A 89 -2.00 -16.90 -12.59
N LEU A 90 -1.00 -17.78 -12.52
CA LEU A 90 -0.47 -18.38 -11.30
C LEU A 90 -0.60 -17.46 -10.07
N ASN A 91 -1.34 -17.95 -9.08
CA ASN A 91 -1.38 -17.41 -7.72
C ASN A 91 -0.67 -18.40 -6.79
N PRO A 92 0.61 -18.17 -6.42
CA PRO A 92 1.40 -19.10 -5.60
C PRO A 92 0.72 -19.44 -4.28
N GLY A 93 0.10 -18.45 -3.66
CA GLY A 93 -0.63 -18.57 -2.41
C GLY A 93 -2.02 -19.18 -2.54
N GLY A 94 -2.60 -19.23 -3.74
CA GLY A 94 -4.02 -19.59 -3.89
C GLY A 94 -4.93 -18.80 -2.93
N GLY A 95 -4.58 -17.54 -2.67
CA GLY A 95 -5.24 -16.68 -1.70
C GLY A 95 -6.43 -15.95 -2.31
N TRP A 96 -7.45 -15.64 -1.50
CA TRP A 96 -8.72 -15.08 -1.98
C TRP A 96 -8.76 -13.56 -2.03
N VAL A 97 -7.82 -12.85 -1.38
CA VAL A 97 -7.79 -11.38 -1.40
C VAL A 97 -7.46 -10.80 -2.78
N SER A 98 -6.55 -11.47 -3.52
CA SER A 98 -6.13 -11.04 -4.85
C SER A 98 -5.71 -12.22 -5.73
N ARG A 99 -5.74 -12.00 -7.05
CA ARG A 99 -5.26 -12.91 -8.09
C ARG A 99 -3.75 -13.19 -8.04
N ILE A 100 -2.99 -12.48 -7.22
CA ILE A 100 -1.59 -12.79 -6.98
C ILE A 100 -1.24 -12.59 -5.51
N CYS A 101 -1.27 -13.68 -4.75
CA CYS A 101 -0.76 -13.73 -3.39
C CYS A 101 0.61 -14.41 -3.41
N ALA A 102 1.65 -13.68 -3.02
CA ALA A 102 3.03 -14.11 -3.14
C ALA A 102 3.84 -13.69 -1.91
N GLU A 103 4.92 -14.42 -1.65
CA GLU A 103 5.89 -14.06 -0.62
C GLU A 103 6.52 -12.67 -0.88
N PRO A 104 6.62 -11.81 0.15
CA PRO A 104 7.27 -10.49 0.07
C PRO A 104 8.64 -10.49 -0.59
N ARG A 105 9.48 -11.48 -0.29
CA ARG A 105 10.83 -11.61 -0.87
C ARG A 105 10.85 -11.78 -2.39
N VAL A 106 9.83 -12.43 -2.95
CA VAL A 106 9.75 -12.61 -4.40
C VAL A 106 9.41 -11.28 -5.06
N SER A 107 8.46 -10.52 -4.50
CA SER A 107 8.15 -9.16 -4.95
C SER A 107 9.38 -8.25 -4.88
N LEU A 108 10.13 -8.31 -3.78
CA LEU A 108 11.40 -7.58 -3.62
C LEU A 108 12.41 -7.94 -4.73
N ALA A 109 12.67 -9.24 -4.94
CA ALA A 109 13.64 -9.70 -5.93
C ALA A 109 13.28 -9.22 -7.35
N VAL A 110 11.99 -9.24 -7.69
CA VAL A 110 11.51 -8.75 -8.98
C VAL A 110 11.70 -7.24 -9.11
N MET A 111 11.32 -6.45 -8.10
CA MET A 111 11.53 -5.00 -8.11
C MET A 111 13.02 -4.63 -8.20
N GLU A 112 13.88 -5.30 -7.44
CA GLU A 112 15.34 -5.10 -7.51
C GLU A 112 15.87 -5.45 -8.91
N SER A 113 15.37 -6.53 -9.53
CA SER A 113 15.74 -6.89 -10.91
C SER A 113 15.31 -5.84 -11.95
N MET A 114 14.16 -5.19 -11.75
CA MET A 114 13.66 -4.12 -12.64
C MET A 114 14.53 -2.86 -12.55
N LEU A 115 15.09 -2.57 -11.37
CA LEU A 115 15.96 -1.41 -11.14
C LEU A 115 17.43 -1.68 -11.53
N MET A 116 17.88 -2.95 -11.46
CA MET A 116 19.27 -3.36 -11.63
C MET A 116 19.97 -2.85 -12.91
N PRO A 117 19.33 -2.84 -14.10
CA PRO A 117 19.96 -2.30 -15.31
C PRO A 117 20.34 -0.82 -15.17
N TYR A 118 19.52 -0.03 -14.47
CA TYR A 118 19.73 1.41 -14.29
C TYR A 118 20.76 1.70 -13.20
N ILE A 119 20.85 0.85 -12.18
CA ILE A 119 21.93 0.88 -11.19
C ILE A 119 23.26 0.56 -11.87
N GLY A 120 23.33 -0.52 -12.65
CA GLY A 120 24.53 -0.91 -13.38
C GLY A 120 25.00 0.14 -14.40
N ALA A 121 24.06 0.87 -15.00
CA ALA A 121 24.36 1.98 -15.90
C ALA A 121 24.72 3.30 -15.18
N GLY A 122 24.73 3.33 -13.84
CA GLY A 122 25.01 4.53 -13.04
C GLY A 122 23.92 5.61 -13.13
N ARG A 123 22.72 5.26 -13.62
CA ARG A 123 21.57 6.19 -13.72
C ARG A 123 20.74 6.23 -12.45
N LEU A 124 20.72 5.15 -11.68
CA LEU A 124 19.99 5.07 -10.42
C LEU A 124 20.95 4.72 -9.28
N THR A 125 20.89 5.48 -8.20
CA THR A 125 21.48 5.10 -6.91
C THR A 125 20.36 4.86 -5.91
N VAL A 126 20.36 3.71 -5.25
CA VAL A 126 19.40 3.38 -4.19
C VAL A 126 20.12 3.38 -2.84
N LEU A 127 19.67 4.23 -1.92
CA LEU A 127 20.25 4.39 -0.59
C LEU A 127 19.31 3.77 0.46
N LYS A 128 19.81 2.75 1.17
CA LYS A 128 19.12 2.04 2.26
C LYS A 128 20.09 1.85 3.44
N PRO A 129 19.63 1.83 4.70
CA PRO A 129 18.37 2.36 5.24
C PRO A 129 18.50 3.87 5.58
N TRP A 130 18.06 4.77 4.69
CA TRP A 130 18.18 6.23 4.83
C TRP A 130 16.80 6.92 4.84
N ARG A 131 16.51 7.65 5.92
CA ARG A 131 15.26 8.40 6.09
C ARG A 131 15.46 9.91 6.01
N PRO A 132 14.50 10.70 5.52
CA PRO A 132 14.59 12.16 5.57
C PRO A 132 14.55 12.66 7.01
N VAL A 133 15.32 13.71 7.30
CA VAL A 133 15.37 14.36 8.61
C VAL A 133 15.29 15.88 8.54
N ALA A 134 15.58 16.48 7.38
CA ALA A 134 15.43 17.92 7.13
C ALA A 134 15.35 18.23 5.64
N ALA A 135 14.85 19.41 5.29
CA ALA A 135 14.90 19.95 3.93
C ALA A 135 15.39 21.41 3.95
N ASP A 136 16.12 21.81 2.91
CA ASP A 136 16.46 23.20 2.62
C ASP A 136 15.52 23.72 1.53
N VAL A 137 14.86 24.85 1.79
CA VAL A 137 13.83 25.43 0.93
C VAL A 137 14.12 26.91 0.70
N ASP A 138 13.93 27.34 -0.55
CA ASP A 138 14.05 28.73 -0.97
C ASP A 138 12.77 29.18 -1.66
N GLY A 139 11.96 29.95 -0.93
CA GLY A 139 10.61 30.30 -1.33
C GLY A 139 9.78 29.04 -1.57
N ASP A 140 9.40 28.82 -2.84
CA ASP A 140 8.52 27.73 -3.26
C ASP A 140 9.29 26.58 -3.91
N ARG A 141 10.59 26.46 -3.63
CA ARG A 141 11.46 25.47 -4.24
C ARG A 141 12.32 24.75 -3.21
N VAL A 142 12.24 23.42 -3.21
CA VAL A 142 13.10 22.55 -2.42
C VAL A 142 14.47 22.49 -3.07
N ARG A 143 15.52 22.87 -2.35
CA ARG A 143 16.91 22.87 -2.83
C ARG A 143 17.63 21.56 -2.53
N SER A 144 17.41 21.02 -1.33
CA SER A 144 17.98 19.74 -0.93
C SER A 144 17.18 19.09 0.18
N VAL A 145 17.32 17.77 0.30
CA VAL A 145 16.83 16.98 1.43
C VAL A 145 18.02 16.36 2.14
N THR A 146 18.06 16.49 3.46
CA THR A 146 19.02 15.80 4.31
C THR A 146 18.41 14.49 4.77
N VAL A 147 19.11 13.39 4.51
CA VAL A 147 18.72 12.05 4.93
C VAL A 147 19.74 11.49 5.91
N ARG A 148 19.27 10.68 6.87
CA ARG A 148 20.07 10.04 7.91
C ARG A 148 20.01 8.53 7.78
N HIS A 149 21.16 7.88 7.86
CA HIS A 149 21.26 6.43 7.91
C HIS A 149 20.76 5.92 9.27
N ARG A 150 19.86 4.94 9.27
CA ARG A 150 19.24 4.37 10.49
C ARG A 150 20.26 3.96 11.54
N ASP A 151 21.22 3.12 11.15
CA ASP A 151 22.12 2.47 12.12
C ASP A 151 23.37 3.30 12.48
N SER A 152 24.00 3.97 11.51
CA SER A 152 25.23 4.75 11.75
C SER A 152 24.97 6.18 12.21
N GLY A 153 23.75 6.69 12.04
CA GLY A 153 23.43 8.10 12.27
C GLY A 153 24.09 9.08 11.29
N ALA A 154 24.81 8.57 10.28
CA ALA A 154 25.44 9.41 9.26
C ALA A 154 24.39 10.20 8.49
N GLU A 155 24.69 11.46 8.16
CA GLU A 155 23.80 12.34 7.40
C GLU A 155 24.42 12.74 6.07
N ILE A 156 23.58 12.81 5.04
CA ILE A 156 23.95 13.33 3.73
C ILE A 156 22.86 14.28 3.24
N SER A 157 23.27 15.42 2.66
CA SER A 157 22.37 16.30 1.93
C SER A 157 22.40 15.97 0.44
N ILE A 158 21.22 15.88 -0.17
CA ILE A 158 21.03 15.53 -1.58
C ILE A 158 20.26 16.66 -2.27
N SER A 159 20.86 17.27 -3.29
CA SER A 159 20.20 18.27 -4.13
C SER A 159 19.70 17.66 -5.45
N ALA A 160 18.55 18.13 -5.92
CA ALA A 160 17.94 17.74 -7.19
C ALA A 160 17.07 18.87 -7.75
N GLU A 161 16.79 18.84 -9.04
CA GLU A 161 15.91 19.82 -9.67
C GLU A 161 14.44 19.56 -9.31
N TYR A 162 14.06 18.28 -9.25
CA TYR A 162 12.77 17.82 -8.75
C TYR A 162 12.96 16.83 -7.60
N VAL A 163 12.11 16.96 -6.59
CA VAL A 163 12.02 16.07 -5.45
C VAL A 163 10.65 15.38 -5.49
N LEU A 164 10.63 14.08 -5.39
CA LEU A 164 9.43 13.26 -5.34
C LEU A 164 9.29 12.72 -3.93
N ASP A 165 8.20 13.07 -3.26
CA ASP A 165 7.89 12.54 -1.93
C ASP A 165 7.09 11.25 -2.09
N ALA A 166 7.78 10.13 -1.96
CA ALA A 166 7.23 8.78 -1.95
C ALA A 166 7.32 8.14 -0.55
N THR A 167 7.47 8.96 0.50
CA THR A 167 7.41 8.46 1.87
C THR A 167 5.99 8.05 2.21
N GLU A 168 5.85 7.03 3.05
CA GLU A 168 4.53 6.46 3.39
C GLU A 168 3.63 7.45 4.13
N LEU A 169 4.23 8.41 4.85
CA LEU A 169 3.55 9.41 5.68
C LEU A 169 3.58 10.84 5.11
N GLY A 170 4.14 11.04 3.91
CA GLY A 170 4.33 12.37 3.33
C GLY A 170 5.25 13.25 4.19
N ASP A 171 6.37 12.68 4.63
CA ASP A 171 7.29 13.28 5.60
C ASP A 171 7.98 14.55 5.07
N LEU A 172 8.09 14.72 3.75
CA LEU A 172 8.66 15.95 3.20
C LEU A 172 7.70 17.14 3.34
N LEU A 173 6.38 16.91 3.39
CA LEU A 173 5.40 17.99 3.44
C LEU A 173 5.63 18.95 4.63
N PRO A 174 5.72 18.48 5.90
CA PRO A 174 6.07 19.35 7.01
C PRO A 174 7.51 19.88 6.93
N MET A 175 8.48 19.08 6.46
CA MET A 175 9.89 19.50 6.38
C MET A 175 10.12 20.64 5.40
N THR A 176 9.31 20.72 4.33
CA THR A 176 9.42 21.77 3.31
C THR A 176 8.43 22.91 3.52
N GLY A 177 7.55 22.82 4.53
CA GLY A 177 6.44 23.74 4.72
C GLY A 177 5.45 23.73 3.55
N THR A 178 5.30 22.59 2.86
CA THR A 178 4.26 22.41 1.84
C THR A 178 2.93 22.22 2.53
N GLU A 179 1.87 22.86 2.03
CA GLU A 179 0.55 22.79 2.62
C GLU A 179 -0.03 21.37 2.50
N TYR A 180 -0.56 20.83 3.59
CA TYR A 180 -1.16 19.50 3.62
C TYR A 180 -2.40 19.44 4.53
N ALA A 181 -3.15 18.34 4.40
CA ALA A 181 -4.24 17.92 5.27
C ALA A 181 -3.95 16.51 5.83
N LYS A 182 -4.60 16.18 6.95
CA LYS A 182 -4.61 14.85 7.58
C LYS A 182 -5.97 14.63 8.24
N GLY A 183 -6.36 13.37 8.43
CA GLY A 183 -7.63 13.01 9.05
C GLY A 183 -8.84 13.53 8.28
N PHE A 184 -10.03 13.51 8.87
CA PHE A 184 -11.24 13.92 8.16
C PHE A 184 -11.30 15.42 7.89
N GLU A 185 -11.59 15.79 6.65
CA GLU A 185 -12.09 17.10 6.29
C GLU A 185 -13.55 17.28 6.74
N ALA A 186 -14.00 18.54 6.91
CA ALA A 186 -15.39 18.84 7.22
C ALA A 186 -16.27 18.74 5.96
N GLN A 187 -17.52 18.32 6.13
CA GLN A 187 -18.53 18.35 5.06
C GLN A 187 -18.75 19.76 4.51
N SER A 188 -18.59 20.81 5.32
CA SER A 188 -18.69 22.20 4.85
C SER A 188 -17.53 22.63 3.96
N ASP A 189 -16.40 21.92 4.00
CA ASP A 189 -15.22 22.15 3.15
C ASP A 189 -15.30 21.33 1.84
N THR A 190 -15.61 20.04 1.92
CA THR A 190 -15.56 19.13 0.76
C THR A 190 -16.92 18.85 0.12
N GLY A 191 -18.01 19.09 0.85
CA GLY A 191 -19.37 18.69 0.47
C GLY A 191 -19.60 17.17 0.47
N GLU A 192 -18.63 16.37 0.93
CA GLU A 192 -18.70 14.91 0.84
C GLU A 192 -19.82 14.36 1.74
N PRO A 193 -20.64 13.43 1.23
CA PRO A 193 -21.74 12.88 2.03
C PRO A 193 -21.24 12.03 3.20
N SER A 194 -20.05 11.42 3.10
CA SER A 194 -19.45 10.62 4.17
C SER A 194 -18.55 11.43 5.13
N ALA A 195 -18.35 12.72 4.88
CA ALA A 195 -17.54 13.57 5.77
C ALA A 195 -18.32 14.00 7.03
N PRO A 196 -17.65 14.12 8.19
CA PRO A 196 -18.25 14.66 9.41
C PRO A 196 -18.59 16.15 9.29
N ALA A 197 -19.45 16.65 10.17
CA ALA A 197 -19.84 18.07 10.17
C ALA A 197 -18.67 19.02 10.44
N GLU A 198 -17.73 18.60 11.29
CA GLU A 198 -16.52 19.34 11.66
C GLU A 198 -15.28 18.52 11.27
N ALA A 199 -14.18 19.20 10.92
CA ALA A 199 -12.94 18.55 10.57
C ALA A 199 -12.31 17.85 11.79
N GLN A 200 -11.73 16.67 11.57
CA GLN A 200 -11.13 15.85 12.62
C GLN A 200 -9.71 15.43 12.21
N PRO A 201 -8.72 16.34 12.31
CA PRO A 201 -7.39 16.11 11.73
C PRO A 201 -6.58 15.01 12.41
N ASP A 202 -6.89 14.70 13.68
CA ASP A 202 -6.22 13.62 14.43
C ASP A 202 -6.95 12.28 14.33
N ASN A 203 -8.07 12.25 13.60
CA ASN A 203 -8.83 11.06 13.31
C ASN A 203 -8.37 10.47 11.96
N VAL A 204 -7.42 9.54 12.04
CA VAL A 204 -6.77 8.89 10.89
C VAL A 204 -7.02 7.40 10.92
N GLN A 205 -6.92 6.73 9.77
CA GLN A 205 -7.05 5.28 9.71
C GLN A 205 -5.96 4.56 10.52
N ALA A 206 -6.34 3.44 11.13
CA ALA A 206 -5.44 2.60 11.90
C ALA A 206 -4.23 2.12 11.08
N VAL A 207 -3.09 2.05 11.76
CA VAL A 207 -1.88 1.36 11.27
C VAL A 207 -1.91 -0.10 11.71
N SER A 208 -1.21 -0.97 10.98
CA SER A 208 -1.10 -2.39 11.33
C SER A 208 0.34 -2.87 11.24
N ILE A 209 0.80 -3.70 12.17
CA ILE A 209 2.10 -4.39 12.06
C ILE A 209 1.85 -5.82 11.58
N CYS A 210 1.93 -6.04 10.27
CA CYS A 210 1.61 -7.35 9.67
C CYS A 210 2.66 -8.41 10.06
N PHE A 211 2.32 -9.69 9.91
CA PHE A 211 3.27 -10.79 10.13
C PHE A 211 2.92 -12.04 9.32
N ALA A 212 3.91 -12.87 9.00
CA ALA A 212 3.70 -14.13 8.31
C ALA A 212 3.69 -15.31 9.29
N ILE A 213 2.84 -16.30 9.05
CA ILE A 213 2.71 -17.52 9.85
C ILE A 213 2.66 -18.78 9.01
N ASP A 214 3.16 -19.87 9.57
CA ASP A 214 2.87 -21.23 9.13
C ASP A 214 2.35 -22.08 10.31
N HIS A 215 1.85 -23.29 10.05
CA HIS A 215 1.33 -24.20 11.06
C HIS A 215 1.93 -25.60 10.88
N VAL A 216 2.78 -26.02 11.81
CA VAL A 216 3.50 -27.30 11.78
C VAL A 216 3.19 -28.12 13.03
N ASP A 217 3.62 -29.39 13.03
CA ASP A 217 3.49 -30.24 14.21
C ASP A 217 4.36 -29.74 15.38
N GLY A 218 3.88 -29.95 16.60
CA GLY A 218 4.56 -29.57 17.84
C GLY A 218 3.99 -28.32 18.51
N ASP A 219 4.59 -27.95 19.64
CA ASP A 219 4.24 -26.74 20.38
C ASP A 219 5.27 -25.64 20.09
N GLN A 220 4.80 -24.54 19.52
CA GLN A 220 5.56 -23.38 19.09
C GLN A 220 5.10 -22.12 19.82
N THR A 221 4.33 -22.29 20.90
CA THR A 221 3.73 -21.19 21.66
C THR A 221 4.81 -20.24 22.17
N ILE A 222 4.68 -18.95 21.86
CA ILE A 222 5.60 -17.92 22.37
C ILE A 222 5.29 -17.60 23.83
N ASP A 223 6.22 -16.91 24.49
CA ASP A 223 5.94 -16.33 25.80
C ASP A 223 4.77 -15.34 25.69
N LYS A 224 3.94 -15.31 26.74
CA LYS A 224 2.82 -14.38 26.85
C LYS A 224 3.31 -12.94 26.69
N PRO A 225 2.81 -12.16 25.70
CA PRO A 225 3.21 -10.76 25.53
C PRO A 225 2.88 -9.92 26.76
N GLU A 226 3.73 -8.94 27.07
CA GLU A 226 3.61 -8.07 28.26
C GLU A 226 2.23 -7.40 28.36
N ASN A 227 1.74 -6.84 27.25
CA ASN A 227 0.46 -6.14 27.17
C ASN A 227 -0.72 -7.04 26.76
N TYR A 228 -0.57 -8.36 26.83
CA TYR A 228 -1.61 -9.29 26.38
C TYR A 228 -2.92 -9.13 27.16
N ASP A 229 -2.87 -8.95 28.48
CA ASP A 229 -4.08 -8.85 29.30
C ASP A 229 -4.93 -7.61 28.93
N TYR A 230 -4.27 -6.51 28.55
CA TYR A 230 -4.94 -5.35 28.00
C TYR A 230 -5.66 -5.70 26.69
N TRP A 231 -4.92 -6.18 25.68
CA TRP A 231 -5.47 -6.48 24.36
C TRP A 231 -6.54 -7.57 24.37
N ARG A 232 -6.39 -8.58 25.22
CA ARG A 232 -7.39 -9.62 25.44
C ARG A 232 -8.71 -9.08 25.96
N SER A 233 -8.66 -8.01 26.78
CA SER A 233 -9.86 -7.36 27.32
C SER A 233 -10.39 -6.22 26.43
N TYR A 234 -9.60 -5.79 25.45
CA TYR A 234 -9.94 -4.65 24.61
C TYR A 234 -11.11 -4.96 23.67
N GLN A 235 -12.11 -4.10 23.70
CA GLN A 235 -13.34 -4.24 22.94
C GLN A 235 -13.78 -2.86 22.41
N PRO A 236 -13.50 -2.55 21.14
CA PRO A 236 -14.04 -1.36 20.51
C PRO A 236 -15.57 -1.38 20.55
N HIS A 237 -16.19 -0.23 20.82
CA HIS A 237 -17.63 -0.14 21.09
C HIS A 237 -18.51 -0.61 19.91
N PHE A 238 -18.01 -0.53 18.67
CA PHE A 238 -18.70 -0.98 17.46
C PHE A 238 -18.37 -2.44 17.05
N TRP A 239 -17.39 -3.08 17.70
CA TRP A 239 -16.83 -4.36 17.25
C TRP A 239 -17.75 -5.58 17.42
N GLY A 240 -18.69 -5.50 18.36
CA GLY A 240 -19.60 -6.60 18.70
C GLY A 240 -19.00 -7.67 19.63
N GLY A 241 -17.72 -7.55 19.99
CA GLY A 241 -17.01 -8.48 20.87
C GLY A 241 -15.56 -8.02 21.13
N PRO A 242 -14.74 -8.82 21.82
CA PRO A 242 -13.31 -8.54 21.96
C PRO A 242 -12.63 -8.38 20.60
N LEU A 243 -11.64 -7.49 20.51
CA LEU A 243 -10.83 -7.31 19.30
C LEU A 243 -10.10 -8.60 18.94
N LEU A 244 -9.58 -9.31 19.94
CA LEU A 244 -9.02 -10.65 19.80
C LEU A 244 -10.15 -11.68 19.70
N GLY A 245 -10.66 -11.87 18.49
CA GLY A 245 -11.78 -12.77 18.20
C GLY A 245 -12.06 -12.90 16.71
N PHE A 246 -12.80 -13.94 16.34
CA PHE A 246 -13.20 -14.15 14.95
C PHE A 246 -14.48 -13.41 14.54
N THR A 247 -15.18 -12.80 15.49
CA THR A 247 -16.34 -11.95 15.24
C THR A 247 -15.89 -10.51 15.13
N ALA A 248 -16.23 -9.85 14.02
CA ALA A 248 -16.00 -8.42 13.84
C ALA A 248 -17.05 -7.86 12.85
N PRO A 249 -17.15 -6.52 12.70
CA PRO A 249 -17.99 -5.94 11.67
C PRO A 249 -17.56 -6.37 10.27
N ASN A 250 -18.53 -6.67 9.41
CA ASN A 250 -18.30 -6.76 7.97
C ASN A 250 -18.03 -5.35 7.43
N PRO A 251 -16.92 -5.11 6.69
CA PRO A 251 -16.59 -3.77 6.21
C PRO A 251 -17.67 -3.12 5.34
N ARG A 252 -18.45 -3.92 4.60
CA ARG A 252 -19.46 -3.45 3.64
C ARG A 252 -20.85 -3.26 4.25
N THR A 253 -21.26 -4.16 5.15
CA THR A 253 -22.62 -4.13 5.74
C THR A 253 -22.66 -3.61 7.17
N LEU A 254 -21.51 -3.53 7.83
CA LEU A 254 -21.33 -3.23 9.26
C LEU A 254 -21.98 -4.24 10.21
N GLU A 255 -22.67 -5.26 9.69
CA GLU A 255 -23.20 -6.37 10.48
C GLU A 255 -22.06 -7.22 11.04
N HIS A 256 -22.23 -7.74 12.26
CA HIS A 256 -21.22 -8.60 12.87
C HIS A 256 -21.22 -9.96 12.18
N THR A 257 -20.07 -10.32 11.59
CA THR A 257 -19.86 -11.62 10.97
C THR A 257 -18.78 -12.39 11.72
N THR A 258 -18.98 -13.70 11.84
CA THR A 258 -17.98 -14.59 12.43
C THR A 258 -17.22 -15.28 11.32
N ARG A 259 -15.91 -15.06 11.28
CA ARG A 259 -14.99 -15.70 10.34
C ARG A 259 -14.50 -17.03 10.91
N SER A 260 -13.89 -17.82 10.04
CA SER A 260 -13.23 -19.07 10.40
C SER A 260 -11.72 -18.96 10.28
N PHE A 261 -11.01 -19.87 10.94
CA PHE A 261 -9.57 -20.00 10.81
C PHE A 261 -9.20 -21.47 10.85
N THR A 262 -8.80 -22.00 9.70
CA THR A 262 -8.35 -23.39 9.56
C THR A 262 -7.01 -23.40 8.83
N PRO A 263 -5.89 -23.61 9.54
CA PRO A 263 -4.59 -23.77 8.91
C PRO A 263 -4.52 -25.01 8.01
N ASN A 264 -3.76 -24.92 6.92
CA ASN A 264 -3.50 -26.03 5.99
C ASN A 264 -4.76 -26.80 5.55
N PRO A 265 -5.82 -26.11 5.08
CA PRO A 265 -7.05 -26.80 4.69
C PRO A 265 -6.77 -27.79 3.55
N ASP A 266 -7.61 -28.82 3.45
CA ASP A 266 -7.54 -29.79 2.36
C ASP A 266 -8.25 -29.27 1.10
N ASP A 267 -7.89 -28.06 0.65
CA ASP A 267 -8.48 -27.40 -0.51
C ASP A 267 -7.67 -27.64 -1.80
N ASP A 268 -8.24 -27.27 -2.96
CA ASP A 268 -7.50 -27.19 -4.22
C ASP A 268 -7.20 -25.72 -4.53
N PRO A 269 -5.94 -25.25 -4.37
CA PRO A 269 -5.58 -23.86 -4.62
C PRO A 269 -5.73 -23.43 -6.08
N LEU A 270 -5.88 -24.37 -7.04
CA LEU A 270 -6.11 -24.05 -8.45
C LEU A 270 -7.56 -23.63 -8.73
N LEU A 271 -8.48 -23.88 -7.81
CA LEU A 271 -9.89 -23.51 -7.92
C LEU A 271 -10.22 -22.14 -7.31
N VAL A 272 -9.23 -21.43 -6.77
CA VAL A 272 -9.44 -20.10 -6.19
C VAL A 272 -9.94 -19.12 -7.25
N ASP A 273 -10.95 -18.34 -6.88
CA ASP A 273 -11.48 -17.25 -7.69
C ASP A 273 -11.56 -15.98 -6.85
N ALA A 274 -10.46 -15.22 -6.86
CA ALA A 274 -10.33 -13.93 -6.18
C ALA A 274 -11.04 -12.80 -6.96
N ASP A 275 -12.35 -12.95 -7.17
CA ASP A 275 -13.22 -11.91 -7.74
C ASP A 275 -14.01 -11.20 -6.65
N GLN A 276 -13.59 -9.98 -6.32
CA GLN A 276 -14.18 -9.12 -5.29
C GLN A 276 -15.68 -8.81 -5.50
N ARG A 277 -16.21 -9.03 -6.72
CA ARG A 277 -17.64 -8.90 -7.04
C ARG A 277 -18.47 -10.07 -6.49
N LYS A 278 -17.87 -11.26 -6.36
CA LYS A 278 -18.53 -12.48 -5.86
C LYS A 278 -18.50 -12.54 -4.33
N GLY A 279 -17.47 -11.97 -3.69
CA GLY A 279 -17.34 -11.88 -2.25
C GLY A 279 -16.01 -11.24 -1.84
N GLY A 280 -15.86 -10.89 -0.55
CA GLY A 280 -14.60 -10.38 -0.01
C GLY A 280 -13.51 -11.44 0.14
N GLY A 281 -13.89 -12.72 0.16
CA GLY A 281 -12.97 -13.85 0.34
C GLY A 281 -12.49 -14.07 1.78
N ASP A 282 -13.04 -13.33 2.75
CA ASP A 282 -12.58 -13.26 4.13
C ASP A 282 -13.26 -14.25 5.09
N GLU A 283 -14.03 -15.21 4.57
CA GLU A 283 -14.73 -16.23 5.38
C GLU A 283 -13.78 -17.13 6.16
N ASN A 284 -12.65 -17.51 5.56
CA ASN A 284 -11.56 -18.22 6.24
C ASN A 284 -10.29 -17.38 6.17
N LEU A 285 -9.88 -16.86 7.33
CA LEU A 285 -8.76 -15.94 7.48
C LEU A 285 -7.42 -16.53 6.99
N TRP A 286 -7.23 -17.85 7.05
CA TRP A 286 -6.02 -18.50 6.57
C TRP A 286 -5.88 -18.39 5.04
N ILE A 287 -6.89 -18.86 4.31
CA ILE A 287 -6.88 -18.85 2.83
C ILE A 287 -7.12 -17.46 2.27
N PHE A 288 -7.75 -16.56 3.03
CA PHE A 288 -7.98 -15.19 2.59
C PHE A 288 -6.67 -14.50 2.16
N ARG A 289 -5.63 -14.59 3.00
CA ARG A 289 -4.31 -14.01 2.76
C ARG A 289 -3.18 -15.05 2.72
N ARG A 290 -3.47 -16.25 2.21
CA ARG A 290 -2.45 -17.28 1.97
C ARG A 290 -1.52 -16.84 0.84
N ILE A 291 -0.22 -16.82 1.11
CA ILE A 291 0.83 -16.35 0.18
C ILE A 291 1.69 -17.49 -0.39
N ALA A 292 1.63 -18.67 0.24
CA ALA A 292 2.13 -19.92 -0.34
C ALA A 292 1.15 -21.05 0.00
N ALA A 293 0.54 -21.66 -1.01
CA ALA A 293 -0.24 -22.89 -0.84
C ALA A 293 0.68 -24.09 -1.09
N ARG A 294 0.97 -24.90 -0.07
CA ARG A 294 1.93 -26.01 -0.16
C ARG A 294 1.60 -26.99 -1.29
N LYS A 295 0.32 -27.12 -1.64
CA LYS A 295 -0.20 -27.96 -2.74
C LYS A 295 0.12 -27.43 -4.15
N ASN A 296 0.52 -26.17 -4.30
CA ASN A 296 1.03 -25.63 -5.57
C ASN A 296 2.50 -26.02 -5.83
N PHE A 297 3.19 -26.60 -4.84
CA PHE A 297 4.60 -26.97 -4.91
C PHE A 297 4.79 -28.47 -4.82
N ALA A 298 5.97 -28.95 -5.21
CA ALA A 298 6.34 -30.35 -5.14
C ALA A 298 6.15 -30.87 -3.71
N PRO A 299 5.60 -32.10 -3.54
CA PRO A 299 5.35 -32.65 -2.22
C PRO A 299 6.58 -32.60 -1.31
N GLY A 300 6.40 -32.05 -0.10
CA GLY A 300 7.47 -31.92 0.89
C GLY A 300 8.34 -30.66 0.75
N PHE A 301 8.17 -29.85 -0.30
CA PHE A 301 8.91 -28.59 -0.44
C PHE A 301 8.52 -27.57 0.65
N TYR A 302 7.21 -27.37 0.85
CA TYR A 302 6.67 -26.68 2.03
C TYR A 302 6.01 -27.69 2.97
N GLN A 303 6.34 -27.62 4.26
CA GLN A 303 5.68 -28.41 5.30
C GLN A 303 4.24 -27.93 5.55
N SER A 304 4.04 -26.62 5.44
CA SER A 304 2.79 -25.91 5.71
C SER A 304 2.57 -24.85 4.63
N ASP A 305 1.31 -24.49 4.40
CA ASP A 305 0.97 -23.23 3.78
C ASP A 305 1.58 -22.08 4.59
N ILE A 306 1.78 -20.93 3.93
CA ILE A 306 2.17 -19.69 4.60
C ILE A 306 1.03 -18.68 4.43
N CYS A 307 0.54 -18.18 5.54
CA CYS A 307 -0.48 -17.13 5.61
C CYS A 307 0.18 -15.82 6.07
N LEU A 308 -0.26 -14.72 5.49
CA LEU A 308 0.23 -13.41 5.87
C LEU A 308 -0.90 -12.60 6.53
N VAL A 309 -0.71 -12.34 7.82
CA VAL A 309 -1.71 -11.74 8.71
C VAL A 309 -1.74 -10.23 8.51
N ASN A 310 -2.77 -9.79 7.79
CA ASN A 310 -3.24 -8.41 7.72
C ASN A 310 -4.76 -8.45 7.87
N TRP A 311 -5.23 -8.50 9.11
CA TRP A 311 -6.65 -8.65 9.45
C TRP A 311 -7.11 -7.51 10.35
N PRO A 312 -8.43 -7.25 10.39
CA PRO A 312 -9.02 -6.25 11.29
C PRO A 312 -8.54 -6.30 12.74
N MET A 313 -8.19 -7.49 13.24
CA MET A 313 -7.73 -7.71 14.61
C MET A 313 -6.40 -7.02 14.96
N ILE A 314 -5.60 -6.63 13.96
CA ILE A 314 -4.31 -5.93 14.15
C ILE A 314 -4.37 -4.45 13.76
N ASP A 315 -5.57 -3.90 13.56
CA ASP A 315 -5.76 -2.48 13.31
C ASP A 315 -5.61 -1.71 14.63
N TYR A 316 -4.50 -0.98 14.76
CA TYR A 316 -4.18 -0.19 15.94
C TYR A 316 -4.92 1.16 15.93
N MET A 317 -5.85 1.35 16.85
CA MET A 317 -6.74 2.53 16.94
C MET A 317 -6.42 3.48 18.10
N ASP A 318 -5.54 3.11 19.04
CA ASP A 318 -5.35 3.89 20.27
C ASP A 318 -4.55 5.21 20.09
N GLY A 319 -4.10 5.51 18.86
CA GLY A 319 -3.64 6.85 18.50
C GLY A 319 -2.84 6.94 17.21
N THR A 320 -2.56 8.18 16.81
CA THR A 320 -1.92 8.51 15.53
C THR A 320 -0.39 8.51 15.62
N ILE A 321 0.25 8.23 14.48
CA ILE A 321 1.70 8.40 14.28
C ILE A 321 2.03 9.61 13.41
N ILE A 322 1.04 10.44 13.07
CA ILE A 322 1.15 11.60 12.18
C ILE A 322 1.16 12.89 13.01
N ASP A 323 2.18 13.72 12.81
CA ASP A 323 2.39 15.01 13.49
C ASP A 323 2.43 14.89 15.03
N VAL A 324 3.06 13.82 15.51
CA VAL A 324 3.38 13.59 16.93
C VAL A 324 4.89 13.61 17.12
N THR A 325 5.34 13.70 18.38
CA THR A 325 6.77 13.59 18.69
C THR A 325 7.33 12.22 18.31
N GLU A 326 8.64 12.12 18.08
CA GLU A 326 9.28 10.82 17.78
C GLU A 326 9.10 9.82 18.94
N GLU A 327 9.08 10.30 20.18
CA GLU A 327 8.79 9.48 21.36
C GLU A 327 7.35 8.93 21.35
N GLU A 328 6.35 9.76 21.01
CA GLU A 328 4.96 9.33 20.89
C GLU A 328 4.75 8.36 19.72
N LYS A 329 5.36 8.65 18.57
CA LYS A 329 5.36 7.76 17.40
C LYS A 329 5.94 6.39 17.77
N ALA A 330 7.09 6.35 18.42
CA ALA A 330 7.72 5.11 18.87
C ALA A 330 6.84 4.34 19.86
N ARG A 331 6.16 5.04 20.79
CA ARG A 331 5.22 4.43 21.73
C ARG A 331 4.02 3.80 21.02
N HIS A 332 3.40 4.51 20.07
CA HIS A 332 2.28 3.99 19.28
C HIS A 332 2.67 2.80 18.42
N LEU A 333 3.82 2.86 17.75
CA LEU A 333 4.34 1.73 16.95
C LEU A 333 4.66 0.51 17.82
N LYS A 334 5.23 0.70 19.02
CA LYS A 334 5.42 -0.40 19.97
C LYS A 334 4.08 -1.01 20.37
N ALA A 335 3.07 -0.19 20.70
CA ALA A 335 1.75 -0.71 21.08
C ALA A 335 1.06 -1.48 19.94
N ALA A 336 1.21 -1.03 18.68
CA ALA A 336 0.74 -1.75 17.50
C ALA A 336 1.45 -3.10 17.30
N ALA A 337 2.77 -3.16 17.56
CA ALA A 337 3.52 -4.41 17.56
C ALA A 337 3.06 -5.35 18.70
N ASP A 338 2.85 -4.82 19.91
CA ASP A 338 2.34 -5.58 21.06
C ASP A 338 0.94 -6.16 20.77
N LEU A 339 0.07 -5.41 20.06
CA LEU A 339 -1.23 -5.91 19.57
C LEU A 339 -1.04 -7.11 18.62
N SER A 340 -0.10 -7.00 17.69
CA SER A 340 0.16 -8.05 16.70
C SER A 340 0.69 -9.33 17.34
N TYR A 341 1.61 -9.21 18.32
CA TYR A 341 2.03 -10.34 19.15
C TYR A 341 0.88 -10.90 19.99
N SER A 342 -0.02 -10.05 20.50
CA SER A 342 -1.17 -10.48 21.29
C SER A 342 -2.18 -11.27 20.46
N VAL A 343 -2.43 -10.84 19.21
CA VAL A 343 -3.22 -11.61 18.23
C VAL A 343 -2.57 -12.96 17.97
N PHE A 344 -1.26 -12.99 17.71
CA PHE A 344 -0.55 -14.23 17.45
C PHE A 344 -0.60 -15.21 18.63
N TYR A 345 -0.31 -14.72 19.85
CA TYR A 345 -0.40 -15.53 21.06
C TYR A 345 -1.82 -16.04 21.32
N TRP A 346 -2.84 -15.18 21.14
CA TRP A 346 -4.24 -15.58 21.24
C TRP A 346 -4.60 -16.72 20.28
N LEU A 347 -4.12 -16.65 19.02
CA LEU A 347 -4.28 -17.75 18.06
C LEU A 347 -3.67 -19.05 18.59
N GLN A 348 -2.49 -19.00 19.23
CA GLN A 348 -1.83 -20.19 19.75
C GLN A 348 -2.52 -20.80 20.97
N THR A 349 -3.18 -20.00 21.82
CA THR A 349 -3.62 -20.45 23.16
C THR A 349 -5.12 -20.47 23.39
N GLU A 350 -5.87 -19.55 22.78
CA GLU A 350 -7.27 -19.26 23.14
C GLU A 350 -8.24 -19.27 21.95
N ALA A 351 -7.77 -19.10 20.72
CA ALA A 351 -8.63 -19.10 19.55
C ALA A 351 -9.43 -20.41 19.43
N PRO A 352 -10.77 -20.34 19.25
CA PRO A 352 -11.61 -21.52 19.19
C PRO A 352 -11.31 -22.35 17.94
N ARG A 353 -11.32 -23.68 18.08
CA ARG A 353 -11.14 -24.64 16.98
C ARG A 353 -12.46 -25.33 16.64
N PHE A 354 -12.61 -25.74 15.38
CA PHE A 354 -13.80 -26.45 14.91
C PHE A 354 -14.04 -27.81 15.58
N ASP A 355 -12.98 -28.44 16.11
CA ASP A 355 -13.07 -29.69 16.86
C ASP A 355 -13.53 -29.49 18.33
N GLY A 356 -13.92 -28.26 18.70
CA GLY A 356 -14.33 -27.88 20.05
C GLY A 356 -13.17 -27.57 20.99
N GLY A 357 -11.92 -27.69 20.54
CA GLY A 357 -10.75 -27.28 21.29
C GLY A 357 -10.44 -25.78 21.17
N GLN A 358 -9.30 -25.38 21.72
CA GLN A 358 -8.77 -24.02 21.63
C GLN A 358 -7.28 -24.04 21.32
N GLY A 359 -6.81 -22.97 20.67
CA GLY A 359 -5.40 -22.71 20.41
C GLY A 359 -4.80 -23.55 19.29
N PHE A 360 -4.02 -22.89 18.43
CA PHE A 360 -3.25 -23.48 17.35
C PHE A 360 -1.76 -23.47 17.70
N ARG A 361 -1.36 -24.33 18.65
CA ARG A 361 0.01 -24.38 19.21
C ARG A 361 1.12 -24.59 18.18
N GLY A 362 0.78 -25.16 17.02
CA GLY A 362 1.72 -25.37 15.92
C GLY A 362 2.05 -24.12 15.11
N LEU A 363 1.40 -22.98 15.38
CA LEU A 363 1.64 -21.75 14.63
C LEU A 363 3.03 -21.19 14.92
N ARG A 364 3.77 -20.79 13.88
CA ARG A 364 5.07 -20.12 14.01
C ARG A 364 5.07 -18.80 13.28
N LEU A 365 5.75 -17.81 13.85
CA LEU A 365 6.12 -16.60 13.12
C LEU A 365 7.19 -16.93 12.07
N ARG A 366 6.99 -16.41 10.86
CA ARG A 366 7.88 -16.60 9.72
C ARG A 366 8.62 -15.30 9.40
N GLY A 367 9.44 -14.86 10.35
CA GLY A 367 10.33 -13.70 10.20
C GLY A 367 11.31 -13.85 9.04
N ASP A 368 11.66 -15.09 8.69
CA ASP A 368 12.42 -15.39 7.48
C ASP A 368 11.68 -14.96 6.20
N ILE A 369 10.34 -14.95 6.17
CA ILE A 369 9.54 -14.47 5.03
C ILE A 369 9.41 -12.94 5.01
N THR A 370 9.30 -12.29 6.16
CA THR A 370 9.20 -10.82 6.28
C THR A 370 10.57 -10.13 6.39
N GLY A 371 11.66 -10.89 6.49
CA GLY A 371 13.03 -10.38 6.54
C GLY A 371 13.46 -9.86 7.91
N THR A 372 12.81 -10.27 9.00
CA THR A 372 13.07 -9.78 10.35
C THR A 372 13.34 -10.92 11.33
N ASP A 373 14.20 -10.66 12.32
CA ASP A 373 14.48 -11.62 13.39
C ASP A 373 13.36 -11.66 14.45
N HIS A 374 12.58 -10.58 14.56
CA HIS A 374 11.48 -10.45 15.52
C HIS A 374 10.14 -11.01 15.00
N GLY A 375 10.08 -11.49 13.75
CA GLY A 375 8.92 -12.22 13.22
C GLY A 375 7.78 -11.37 12.65
N LEU A 376 7.80 -10.04 12.84
CA LEU A 376 6.81 -9.12 12.29
C LEU A 376 7.32 -8.43 11.00
N ALA A 377 6.48 -7.67 10.31
CA ALA A 377 6.88 -6.82 9.21
C ALA A 377 7.94 -5.79 9.65
N MET A 378 8.82 -5.38 8.73
CA MET A 378 9.85 -4.37 9.01
C MET A 378 9.25 -2.99 9.31
N ALA A 379 8.15 -2.68 8.60
CA ALA A 379 7.50 -1.40 8.60
C ALA A 379 6.02 -1.55 8.95
N PRO A 380 5.39 -0.55 9.58
CA PRO A 380 3.94 -0.51 9.72
C PRO A 380 3.27 -0.40 8.35
N TYR A 381 2.13 -1.06 8.17
CA TYR A 381 1.23 -0.76 7.08
C TYR A 381 0.55 0.59 7.34
N ILE A 382 0.84 1.55 6.48
CA ILE A 382 0.28 2.90 6.51
C ILE A 382 -0.89 2.99 5.53
N ARG A 383 -2.10 3.17 6.03
CA ARG A 383 -3.31 3.38 5.20
C ARG A 383 -3.53 4.85 4.84
N GLU A 384 -3.10 5.76 5.70
CA GLU A 384 -3.32 7.19 5.52
C GLU A 384 -2.02 7.96 5.70
N SER A 385 -1.75 8.82 4.72
CA SER A 385 -0.61 9.74 4.72
C SER A 385 -1.10 11.16 5.04
N ARG A 386 -0.16 12.06 5.32
CA ARG A 386 -0.39 13.48 5.03
C ARG A 386 -0.66 13.63 3.53
N ARG A 387 -1.68 14.40 3.17
CA ARG A 387 -2.12 14.61 1.79
C ARG A 387 -1.86 16.06 1.41
N ILE A 388 -1.21 16.34 0.28
CA ILE A 388 -0.96 17.73 -0.14
C ILE A 388 -2.28 18.50 -0.26
N LYS A 389 -2.25 19.82 -0.03
CA LYS A 389 -3.28 20.71 -0.56
C LYS A 389 -3.02 20.92 -2.05
N PRO A 390 -3.87 20.38 -2.93
CA PRO A 390 -3.55 20.25 -4.34
C PRO A 390 -4.21 21.34 -5.19
N VAL A 391 -3.76 21.48 -6.44
CA VAL A 391 -4.48 22.24 -7.48
C VAL A 391 -5.86 21.63 -7.76
N THR A 392 -5.96 20.30 -7.76
CA THR A 392 -7.23 19.57 -7.89
C THR A 392 -7.36 18.59 -6.73
N ARG A 393 -8.33 18.80 -5.84
CA ARG A 393 -8.65 17.86 -4.75
C ARG A 393 -9.70 16.87 -5.20
N ILE A 394 -9.40 15.58 -5.07
CA ILE A 394 -10.31 14.50 -5.41
C ILE A 394 -11.25 14.25 -4.24
N VAL A 395 -12.56 14.38 -4.48
CA VAL A 395 -13.60 14.25 -3.45
C VAL A 395 -14.55 13.09 -3.75
N GLU A 396 -15.26 12.58 -2.75
CA GLU A 396 -16.13 11.40 -2.86
C GLU A 396 -17.10 11.49 -4.04
N GLN A 397 -17.67 12.67 -4.27
CA GLN A 397 -18.65 12.93 -5.33
C GLN A 397 -18.08 12.76 -6.74
N ASP A 398 -16.75 12.66 -6.89
CA ASP A 398 -16.12 12.43 -8.17
C ASP A 398 -16.25 10.98 -8.63
N LEU A 399 -16.29 10.02 -7.70
CA LEU A 399 -16.19 8.60 -8.03
C LEU A 399 -17.14 7.68 -7.27
N SER A 400 -17.76 8.13 -6.18
CA SER A 400 -18.69 7.31 -5.40
C SER A 400 -19.87 6.87 -6.28
N TYR A 401 -20.10 5.57 -6.39
CA TYR A 401 -21.21 5.03 -7.15
C TYR A 401 -22.55 5.46 -6.56
N THR A 402 -22.63 5.64 -5.24
CA THR A 402 -23.82 6.16 -4.55
C THR A 402 -24.21 7.54 -5.06
N VAL A 403 -23.23 8.39 -5.40
CA VAL A 403 -23.46 9.75 -5.92
C VAL A 403 -23.55 9.79 -7.44
N ARG A 404 -22.66 9.06 -8.13
CA ARG A 404 -22.48 9.10 -9.59
C ARG A 404 -23.47 8.20 -10.32
N GLY A 405 -23.75 7.02 -9.77
CA GLY A 405 -24.50 5.95 -10.43
C GLY A 405 -23.92 5.59 -11.80
N GLU A 406 -24.80 5.32 -12.75
CA GLU A 406 -24.46 4.96 -14.14
C GLU A 406 -23.78 6.07 -14.95
N ARG A 407 -23.65 7.30 -14.40
CA ARG A 407 -22.89 8.38 -15.06
C ARG A 407 -21.38 8.11 -15.08
N GLY A 408 -20.91 7.15 -14.28
CA GLY A 408 -19.48 6.88 -14.08
C GLY A 408 -18.78 7.99 -13.30
N ALA A 409 -17.49 7.79 -13.00
CA ALA A 409 -16.68 8.79 -12.34
C ALA A 409 -16.57 10.09 -13.17
N VAL A 410 -16.17 11.18 -12.53
CA VAL A 410 -15.78 12.42 -13.22
C VAL A 410 -14.64 12.11 -14.18
N ARG A 411 -14.76 12.60 -15.42
CA ARG A 411 -13.67 12.60 -16.40
C ARG A 411 -12.90 13.91 -16.26
N TYR A 412 -11.64 13.84 -15.86
CA TYR A 412 -10.78 15.01 -15.70
C TYR A 412 -10.10 15.37 -17.03
N ARG A 413 -10.06 16.66 -17.39
CA ARG A 413 -9.31 17.16 -18.56
C ARG A 413 -7.86 16.67 -18.51
N ASP A 414 -7.27 16.77 -17.33
CA ASP A 414 -5.88 16.48 -17.02
C ASP A 414 -5.67 15.09 -16.40
N SER A 415 -6.49 14.09 -16.75
CA SER A 415 -6.22 12.71 -16.32
C SER A 415 -4.86 12.23 -16.81
N ILE A 416 -4.10 11.64 -15.89
CA ILE A 416 -2.76 11.10 -16.11
C ILE A 416 -2.65 9.64 -15.68
N GLY A 417 -3.74 9.03 -15.23
CA GLY A 417 -3.78 7.64 -14.81
C GLY A 417 -5.20 7.22 -14.43
N ILE A 418 -5.35 5.97 -14.02
CA ILE A 418 -6.63 5.39 -13.63
C ILE A 418 -6.47 4.51 -12.40
N GLY A 419 -7.59 4.30 -11.71
CA GLY A 419 -7.70 3.38 -10.60
C GLY A 419 -9.12 2.86 -10.44
N MET A 420 -9.24 1.72 -9.73
CA MET A 420 -10.51 1.13 -9.36
C MET A 420 -10.31 0.37 -8.06
N TYR A 421 -11.04 0.79 -7.03
CA TYR A 421 -11.19 0.06 -5.78
C TYR A 421 -12.33 0.73 -5.00
N ARG A 422 -13.03 -0.02 -4.16
CA ARG A 422 -14.05 0.57 -3.28
C ARG A 422 -13.38 1.63 -2.40
N ILE A 423 -14.13 2.65 -2.00
CA ILE A 423 -13.68 3.54 -0.92
C ILE A 423 -13.71 2.68 0.33
N ASP A 424 -12.55 2.20 0.77
CA ASP A 424 -12.39 1.23 1.87
C ASP A 424 -11.56 1.87 2.99
N LEU A 425 -12.26 2.42 3.99
CA LEU A 425 -11.65 2.98 5.19
C LEU A 425 -11.79 1.99 6.34
N HIS A 426 -10.65 1.71 6.95
CA HIS A 426 -10.57 0.93 8.18
C HIS A 426 -10.94 1.77 9.41
N PRO A 427 -11.23 1.11 10.55
CA PRO A 427 -11.37 1.77 11.82
C PRO A 427 -10.26 2.79 12.09
N SER A 428 -10.65 3.87 12.75
CA SER A 428 -9.83 5.06 12.87
C SER A 428 -9.44 5.35 14.32
N THR A 429 -8.49 6.27 14.50
CA THR A 429 -8.06 6.75 15.82
C THR A 429 -9.14 7.58 16.53
N GLY A 430 -10.16 8.05 15.80
CA GLY A 430 -11.36 8.69 16.36
C GLY A 430 -12.38 7.69 16.93
N GLY A 431 -12.17 6.39 16.73
CA GLY A 431 -13.09 5.34 17.16
C GLY A 431 -14.24 5.11 16.17
N ASP A 432 -14.08 5.48 14.91
CA ASP A 432 -15.07 5.19 13.88
C ASP A 432 -14.97 3.74 13.41
N ASN A 433 -16.10 3.22 12.93
CA ASN A 433 -16.17 1.94 12.26
C ASN A 433 -15.74 2.08 10.78
N TYR A 434 -15.79 0.99 10.01
CA TYR A 434 -15.52 1.00 8.58
C TYR A 434 -16.41 2.01 7.82
N ILE A 435 -15.82 2.63 6.80
CA ILE A 435 -16.57 3.30 5.74
C ILE A 435 -16.24 2.56 4.44
N ASP A 436 -17.22 1.83 3.90
CA ASP A 436 -17.12 1.16 2.61
C ASP A 436 -18.17 1.72 1.64
N VAL A 437 -17.70 2.40 0.59
CA VAL A 437 -18.58 2.95 -0.46
C VAL A 437 -18.17 2.37 -1.81
N PRO A 438 -19.10 1.78 -2.60
CA PRO A 438 -18.78 1.38 -3.97
C PRO A 438 -18.35 2.59 -4.79
N SER A 439 -17.33 2.41 -5.62
CA SER A 439 -16.82 3.43 -6.53
C SER A 439 -17.03 3.04 -7.99
N CYS A 440 -17.12 4.03 -8.85
CA CYS A 440 -16.96 3.89 -10.28
C CYS A 440 -15.47 3.77 -10.64
N PRO A 441 -15.10 3.10 -11.75
CA PRO A 441 -13.74 3.19 -12.28
C PRO A 441 -13.36 4.65 -12.51
N PHE A 442 -12.27 5.10 -11.88
CA PHE A 442 -11.93 6.51 -11.73
C PHE A 442 -10.56 6.85 -12.35
N GLU A 443 -10.30 8.15 -12.43
CA GLU A 443 -9.14 8.75 -13.07
C GLU A 443 -8.30 9.51 -12.06
N ILE A 444 -6.99 9.60 -12.30
CA ILE A 444 -6.05 10.37 -11.47
C ILE A 444 -5.77 11.69 -12.20
N PRO A 445 -6.29 12.85 -11.74
CA PRO A 445 -5.99 14.14 -12.34
C PRO A 445 -4.58 14.61 -12.01
N LEU A 446 -3.89 15.24 -12.97
CA LEU A 446 -2.56 15.82 -12.79
C LEU A 446 -2.55 16.86 -11.68
N GLY A 447 -3.60 17.67 -11.54
CA GLY A 447 -3.72 18.63 -10.46
C GLY A 447 -3.68 18.03 -9.04
N ALA A 448 -3.98 16.73 -8.87
CA ALA A 448 -3.83 16.04 -7.58
C ALA A 448 -2.37 15.69 -7.24
N LEU A 449 -1.46 15.78 -8.21
CA LEU A 449 -0.01 15.61 -8.03
C LEU A 449 0.71 16.96 -7.93
N ILE A 450 -0.02 18.08 -7.81
CA ILE A 450 0.56 19.42 -7.85
C ILE A 450 0.13 20.17 -6.59
N PRO A 451 1.06 20.49 -5.66
CA PRO A 451 0.74 21.32 -4.51
C PRO A 451 0.46 22.76 -4.95
N GLU A 452 -0.35 23.49 -4.18
CA GLU A 452 -0.76 24.87 -4.51
C GLU A 452 0.44 25.77 -4.84
N ARG A 453 1.45 25.74 -3.96
CA ARG A 453 2.56 26.69 -3.99
C ARG A 453 3.87 26.10 -4.50
N VAL A 454 4.36 25.03 -3.86
CA VAL A 454 5.72 24.48 -4.11
C VAL A 454 5.85 23.96 -5.54
N LYS A 455 6.90 24.38 -6.28
CA LYS A 455 6.99 24.18 -7.74
C LYS A 455 7.79 22.96 -8.18
N ASN A 456 8.53 22.31 -7.28
CA ASN A 456 9.39 21.18 -7.63
C ASN A 456 9.31 19.99 -6.67
N LEU A 457 8.31 19.96 -5.78
CA LEU A 457 7.97 18.81 -4.94
C LEU A 457 6.73 18.13 -5.52
N ILE A 458 6.82 16.85 -5.83
CA ILE A 458 5.72 16.08 -6.42
C ILE A 458 5.41 14.90 -5.49
N PRO A 459 4.16 14.73 -4.99
CA PRO A 459 3.78 13.51 -4.28
C PRO A 459 3.85 12.30 -5.24
N ALA A 460 4.47 11.23 -4.79
CA ALA A 460 4.73 10.02 -5.57
C ALA A 460 4.29 8.76 -4.83
N GLY A 461 3.29 8.88 -3.96
CA GLY A 461 2.70 7.77 -3.22
C GLY A 461 1.28 8.11 -2.72
N LYS A 462 0.98 7.79 -1.46
CA LYS A 462 -0.33 8.01 -0.83
C LYS A 462 -0.64 9.48 -0.51
N ASN A 463 0.36 10.36 -0.64
CA ASN A 463 0.34 11.77 -0.25
C ASN A 463 -0.24 12.72 -1.32
N ILE A 464 -0.85 12.20 -2.39
CA ILE A 464 -1.54 13.02 -3.41
C ILE A 464 -2.77 13.75 -2.84
N GLY A 465 -3.31 14.68 -3.61
CA GLY A 465 -4.47 15.52 -3.31
C GLY A 465 -5.81 14.79 -3.21
N THR A 466 -5.97 13.94 -2.20
CA THR A 466 -7.22 13.24 -1.85
C THR A 466 -7.79 13.75 -0.53
N THR A 467 -9.01 13.36 -0.19
CA THR A 467 -9.62 13.53 1.14
C THR A 467 -9.40 12.29 1.98
N HIS A 468 -9.78 12.31 3.26
CA HIS A 468 -9.78 11.11 4.11
C HIS A 468 -10.60 9.98 3.47
N ILE A 469 -11.76 10.34 2.94
CA ILE A 469 -12.67 9.43 2.24
C ILE A 469 -12.01 8.88 0.99
N THR A 470 -11.63 9.73 0.02
CA THR A 470 -11.17 9.24 -1.27
C THR A 470 -9.83 8.52 -1.21
N ASN A 471 -8.96 8.84 -0.25
CA ASN A 471 -7.72 8.10 -0.04
C ASN A 471 -7.96 6.58 0.12
N GLY A 472 -9.11 6.16 0.67
CA GLY A 472 -9.50 4.75 0.81
C GLY A 472 -9.48 3.94 -0.49
N CYS A 473 -9.55 4.58 -1.66
CA CYS A 473 -9.44 3.92 -2.96
C CYS A 473 -8.22 4.34 -3.81
N TYR A 474 -7.48 5.38 -3.41
CA TYR A 474 -6.26 5.81 -4.12
C TYR A 474 -4.97 5.23 -3.53
N ARG A 475 -5.00 4.76 -2.27
CA ARG A 475 -3.85 4.18 -1.57
C ARG A 475 -3.46 2.74 -1.98
N LEU A 476 -4.17 2.14 -2.94
CA LEU A 476 -4.03 0.72 -3.25
C LEU A 476 -2.86 0.49 -4.20
N HIS A 477 -2.24 -0.68 -4.09
CA HIS A 477 -1.03 -1.11 -4.82
C HIS A 477 -0.96 -0.66 -6.29
N PRO A 478 -1.94 -0.98 -7.17
CA PRO A 478 -1.87 -0.57 -8.58
C PRO A 478 -1.99 0.95 -8.77
N VAL A 479 -2.75 1.62 -7.90
CA VAL A 479 -2.99 3.07 -7.99
C VAL A 479 -1.76 3.83 -7.47
N GLU A 480 -1.18 3.40 -6.34
CA GLU A 480 0.06 3.97 -5.82
C GLU A 480 1.22 3.80 -6.82
N TRP A 481 1.35 2.63 -7.44
CA TRP A 481 2.34 2.42 -8.49
C TRP A 481 2.12 3.37 -9.68
N ASN A 482 0.87 3.55 -10.12
CA ASN A 482 0.53 4.48 -11.21
C ASN A 482 0.91 5.92 -10.86
N ILE A 483 0.54 6.39 -9.66
CA ILE A 483 0.91 7.71 -9.14
C ILE A 483 2.42 7.92 -9.19
N GLY A 484 3.19 6.97 -8.64
CA GLY A 484 4.64 7.02 -8.63
C GLY A 484 5.25 7.05 -10.04
N GLU A 485 4.83 6.13 -10.90
CA GLU A 485 5.30 6.06 -12.29
C GLU A 485 5.07 7.38 -13.02
N VAL A 486 3.87 7.94 -12.92
CA VAL A 486 3.53 9.23 -13.54
C VAL A 486 4.32 10.39 -12.92
N ALA A 487 4.51 10.42 -11.60
CA ALA A 487 5.31 11.45 -10.94
C ALA A 487 6.76 11.44 -11.46
N GLY A 488 7.36 10.25 -11.62
CA GLY A 488 8.68 10.08 -12.21
C GLY A 488 8.76 10.57 -13.66
N MET A 489 7.74 10.25 -14.47
CA MET A 489 7.63 10.72 -15.85
C MET A 489 7.42 12.23 -15.94
N LEU A 490 6.61 12.81 -15.05
CA LEU A 490 6.31 14.24 -15.00
C LEU A 490 7.56 15.05 -14.68
N ALA A 491 8.34 14.63 -13.67
CA ALA A 491 9.60 15.27 -13.33
C ALA A 491 10.60 15.20 -14.49
N ALA A 492 10.71 14.05 -15.17
CA ALA A 492 11.57 13.89 -16.34
C ALA A 492 11.11 14.80 -17.50
N HIS A 493 9.81 14.86 -17.78
CA HIS A 493 9.21 15.71 -18.81
C HIS A 493 9.46 17.20 -18.53
N CYS A 494 9.28 17.62 -17.28
CA CYS A 494 9.55 18.97 -16.81
C CYS A 494 11.02 19.36 -17.02
N LEU A 495 11.96 18.48 -16.64
CA LEU A 495 13.40 18.67 -16.86
C LEU A 495 13.77 18.83 -18.34
N GLU A 496 13.17 18.03 -19.22
CA GLU A 496 13.47 18.05 -20.66
C GLU A 496 13.00 19.33 -21.34
N ASN A 497 11.87 19.87 -20.88
CA ASN A 497 11.21 20.99 -21.53
C ASN A 497 11.39 22.31 -20.79
N GLY A 498 12.06 22.31 -19.62
CA GLY A 498 12.25 23.49 -18.77
C GLY A 498 10.93 24.02 -18.21
N LEU A 499 10.02 23.12 -17.81
CA LEU A 499 8.67 23.43 -17.34
C LEU A 499 8.50 23.09 -15.85
N THR A 500 7.55 23.72 -15.17
CA THR A 500 7.05 23.23 -13.87
C THR A 500 5.83 22.30 -14.06
N PRO A 501 5.52 21.44 -13.08
CA PRO A 501 4.27 20.67 -13.07
C PRO A 501 3.03 21.55 -13.28
N HIS A 502 2.99 22.72 -12.63
CA HIS A 502 1.93 23.72 -12.82
C HIS A 502 1.80 24.14 -14.28
N GLN A 503 2.91 24.46 -14.96
CA GLN A 503 2.89 24.85 -16.37
C GLN A 503 2.41 23.71 -17.29
N VAL A 504 2.74 22.45 -16.96
CA VAL A 504 2.23 21.30 -17.71
C VAL A 504 0.71 21.15 -17.51
N GLN A 505 0.21 21.40 -16.30
CA GLN A 505 -1.22 21.29 -16.01
C GLN A 505 -2.02 22.44 -16.61
N GLU A 506 -1.55 23.69 -16.47
CA GLU A 506 -2.30 24.88 -16.89
C GLU A 506 -2.44 25.02 -18.41
N ASP A 507 -1.46 24.57 -19.19
CA ASP A 507 -1.42 24.74 -20.64
C ASP A 507 -1.77 23.43 -21.39
N ASP A 508 -2.82 23.48 -22.21
CA ASP A 508 -3.31 22.30 -22.95
C ASP A 508 -2.28 21.71 -23.92
N LYS A 509 -1.38 22.51 -24.48
CA LYS A 509 -0.34 21.99 -25.41
C LYS A 509 0.68 21.17 -24.62
N HIS A 510 1.12 21.66 -23.47
CA HIS A 510 2.04 20.93 -22.60
C HIS A 510 1.36 19.69 -21.99
N LEU A 511 0.12 19.83 -21.52
CA LEU A 511 -0.66 18.71 -21.00
C LEU A 511 -0.84 17.59 -22.03
N HIS A 512 -1.28 17.89 -23.25
CA HIS A 512 -1.48 16.89 -24.29
C HIS A 512 -0.17 16.23 -24.71
N ALA A 513 0.94 16.97 -24.74
CA ALA A 513 2.26 16.40 -25.03
C ALA A 513 2.67 15.39 -23.95
N PHE A 514 2.42 15.70 -22.68
CA PHE A 514 2.67 14.79 -21.57
C PHE A 514 1.74 13.58 -21.59
N GLN A 515 0.43 13.75 -21.74
CA GLN A 515 -0.54 12.65 -21.87
C GLN A 515 -0.20 11.72 -23.05
N ALA A 516 0.25 12.26 -24.19
CA ALA A 516 0.71 11.45 -25.31
C ALA A 516 1.96 10.62 -24.96
N GLN A 517 2.85 11.16 -24.13
CA GLN A 517 4.00 10.42 -23.60
C GLN A 517 3.57 9.29 -22.65
N LEU A 518 2.65 9.57 -21.72
CA LEU A 518 2.08 8.58 -20.80
C LEU A 518 1.49 7.38 -21.57
N THR A 519 0.64 7.65 -22.56
CA THR A 519 0.00 6.60 -23.38
C THR A 519 1.03 5.76 -24.14
N ARG A 520 2.10 6.37 -24.69
CA ARG A 520 3.18 5.62 -25.37
C ARG A 520 3.90 4.66 -24.43
N GLU A 521 4.17 5.09 -23.20
CA GLU A 521 4.81 4.27 -22.17
C GLU A 521 3.86 3.19 -21.59
N GLY A 522 2.56 3.28 -21.87
CA GLY A 522 1.56 2.30 -21.47
C GLY A 522 0.90 2.61 -20.15
N ILE A 523 0.78 3.90 -19.83
CA ILE A 523 -0.14 4.38 -18.80
C ILE A 523 -1.52 4.52 -19.42
N GLU A 524 -2.49 3.82 -18.85
CA GLU A 524 -3.89 4.01 -19.19
C GLU A 524 -4.38 5.29 -18.47
N ILE A 525 -4.75 6.32 -19.24
CA ILE A 525 -5.23 7.61 -18.69
C ILE A 525 -6.76 7.74 -18.76
N ARG A 526 -7.43 6.76 -19.37
CA ARG A 526 -8.90 6.60 -19.42
C ARG A 526 -9.23 5.12 -19.26
N TRP A 527 -10.32 4.83 -18.57
CA TRP A 527 -10.87 3.47 -18.58
C TRP A 527 -11.40 3.12 -19.98
N PRO A 528 -11.22 1.88 -20.46
CA PRO A 528 -11.82 1.44 -21.70
C PRO A 528 -13.36 1.42 -21.59
N ASP A 529 -14.04 1.98 -22.58
CA ASP A 529 -15.49 1.86 -22.70
C ASP A 529 -15.82 0.44 -23.23
N ILE A 530 -16.35 -0.43 -22.37
CA ILE A 530 -16.80 -1.77 -22.75
C ILE A 530 -18.23 -1.67 -23.27
N ALA A 531 -18.39 -1.67 -24.60
CA ALA A 531 -19.70 -1.73 -25.24
C ALA A 531 -20.20 -3.18 -25.33
N ALA A 532 -21.50 -3.40 -25.10
CA ALA A 532 -22.15 -4.66 -25.43
C ALA A 532 -22.23 -4.83 -26.96
N TYR A 533 -22.13 -6.07 -27.44
CA TYR A 533 -22.32 -6.44 -28.85
C TYR A 533 -23.81 -6.62 -29.20
#